data_AF-A0A099S0S8-F1
#
_entry.id   AF-A0A099S0S8-F1
#
_cell.length_a   1.000
_cell.length_b   1.000
_cell.length_c   1.000
_cell.angle_alpha   90.00
_cell.angle_beta   90.00
_cell.angle_gamma   90.00
#
_symmetry.space_group_name_H-M   'P 1'
#
loop_
_entity.id
_entity.type
_entity.pdbx_description
1 polymer ?
#
loop_
_entity_poly.entity_id
_entity_poly.type
_entity_poly.pdbx_seq_one_letter_code
_entity_poly.pdbx_strand_id
1 'polypeptide(L)'
;MSRINPDDFEKILENIKDKISDFVQCDDIRAIESNFNTKAMIFKSDGKKDGTIIVGEDKGKIAVDISVIDNVVRSFILGGKGDKEGIKNIALWFQENYRLEESLR
;
A
#
# COMPACT_ATOMS: atom_id res chain seq x y z
N MET A 1 -15.50 -17.19 11.74
CA MET A 1 -14.80 -15.88 11.76
C MET A 1 -13.50 -16.05 11.00
N SER A 2 -13.29 -15.29 9.92
CA SER A 2 -12.01 -15.29 9.23
C SER A 2 -10.97 -14.69 10.18
N ARG A 3 -10.00 -15.50 10.64
CA ARG A 3 -8.86 -14.99 11.39
C ARG A 3 -7.90 -14.40 10.36
N ILE A 4 -8.01 -13.10 10.11
CA ILE A 4 -7.02 -12.39 9.29
C ILE A 4 -5.68 -12.50 10.04
N ASN A 5 -4.70 -13.15 9.43
CA ASN A 5 -3.38 -13.32 10.02
C ASN A 5 -2.53 -12.07 9.71
N PRO A 6 -1.85 -11.46 10.70
CA PRO A 6 -0.86 -10.42 10.44
C PRO A 6 0.16 -10.74 9.32
N ASP A 7 0.55 -12.01 9.16
CA ASP A 7 1.44 -12.47 8.08
C ASP A 7 0.83 -12.24 6.68
N ASP A 8 -0.50 -12.16 6.59
CA ASP A 8 -1.19 -11.87 5.34
C ASP A 8 -1.02 -10.39 4.94
N PHE A 9 -0.77 -9.47 5.88
CA PHE A 9 -0.53 -8.06 5.57
C PHE A 9 0.83 -7.82 4.93
N GLU A 10 1.84 -8.53 5.40
CA GLU A 10 3.19 -8.47 4.82
C GLU A 10 3.16 -8.96 3.37
N LYS A 11 2.48 -10.08 3.10
CA LYS A 11 2.29 -10.59 1.73
C LYS A 11 1.53 -9.61 0.83
N ILE A 12 0.54 -8.91 1.37
CA ILE A 12 -0.21 -7.90 0.60
C ILE A 12 0.70 -6.73 0.25
N LEU A 13 1.51 -6.25 1.20
CA LEU A 13 2.47 -5.19 0.97
C LEU A 13 3.54 -5.60 -0.05
N GLU A 14 4.09 -6.81 0.03
CA GLU A 14 5.04 -7.33 -0.97
C GLU A 14 4.40 -7.38 -2.37
N ASN A 15 3.16 -7.90 -2.48
CA ASN A 15 2.46 -7.93 -3.76
C ASN A 15 2.17 -6.53 -4.33
N ILE A 16 1.91 -5.55 -3.46
CA ILE A 16 1.74 -4.15 -3.88
C ILE A 16 3.09 -3.60 -4.34
N LYS A 17 4.16 -3.79 -3.54
CA LYS A 17 5.53 -3.36 -3.83
C LYS A 17 6.00 -3.85 -5.19
N ASP A 18 5.84 -5.14 -5.48
CA ASP A 18 6.22 -5.75 -6.76
C ASP A 18 5.49 -5.14 -7.97
N LYS A 19 4.28 -4.60 -7.77
CA LYS A 19 3.47 -4.02 -8.85
C LYS A 19 3.68 -2.53 -9.05
N ILE A 20 4.23 -1.85 -8.05
CA ILE A 20 4.44 -0.40 -8.09
C ILE A 20 5.91 -0.03 -8.19
N SER A 21 6.81 -1.02 -8.20
CA SER A 21 8.27 -0.82 -8.29
C SER A 21 8.70 -0.07 -9.56
N ASP A 22 7.90 -0.13 -10.62
CA ASP A 22 8.14 0.60 -11.86
C ASP A 22 7.76 2.09 -11.75
N PHE A 23 7.03 2.50 -10.70
CA PHE A 23 6.52 3.86 -10.52
C PHE A 23 7.15 4.58 -9.33
N VAL A 24 7.44 3.84 -8.25
CA VAL A 24 7.96 4.39 -6.98
C VAL A 24 8.93 3.41 -6.34
N GLN A 25 9.88 3.94 -5.58
CA GLN A 25 10.75 3.12 -4.72
C GLN A 25 10.04 2.84 -3.40
N CYS A 26 10.09 1.60 -2.92
CA CYS A 26 9.50 1.22 -1.64
C CYS A 26 10.59 0.80 -0.63
N ASP A 27 10.48 1.29 0.59
CA ASP A 27 11.32 0.88 1.71
C ASP A 27 10.89 -0.50 2.25
N ASP A 28 11.58 -0.97 3.28
CA ASP A 28 11.25 -2.20 3.99
C ASP A 28 9.90 -2.10 4.71
N ILE A 29 9.21 -3.24 4.75
CA ILE A 29 7.94 -3.39 5.47
C ILE A 29 8.23 -3.41 6.97
N ARG A 30 7.48 -2.60 7.72
CA ARG A 30 7.61 -2.48 9.18
C ARG A 30 6.26 -2.56 9.88
N ALA A 31 6.27 -3.05 11.11
CA ALA A 31 5.10 -2.94 11.99
C ALA A 31 4.94 -1.49 12.47
N ILE A 32 3.69 -1.07 12.70
CA ILE A 32 3.40 0.20 13.37
C ILE A 32 3.13 -0.13 14.85
N GLU A 33 4.02 0.28 15.75
CA GLU A 33 4.05 -0.16 17.16
C GLU A 33 2.89 0.34 18.03
N SER A 34 1.92 1.10 17.49
CA SER A 34 0.98 1.86 18.34
C SER A 34 -0.28 1.11 18.77
N ASN A 35 -0.72 0.09 18.04
CA ASN A 35 -1.86 -0.80 18.30
C ASN A 35 -2.34 -1.31 16.94
N PHE A 36 -2.96 -2.49 16.93
CA PHE A 36 -3.52 -3.16 15.76
C PHE A 36 -2.50 -3.88 14.89
N ASN A 37 -2.87 -5.11 14.53
CA ASN A 37 -2.25 -5.91 13.49
C ASN A 37 -2.18 -5.07 12.21
N THR A 38 -1.10 -4.33 12.03
CA THR A 38 -0.89 -3.42 10.91
C THR A 38 0.56 -3.49 10.48
N LYS A 39 0.76 -3.40 9.17
CA LYS A 39 2.08 -3.31 8.55
C LYS A 39 2.07 -2.11 7.63
N ALA A 40 3.23 -1.50 7.44
CA ALA A 40 3.35 -0.37 6.54
C ALA A 40 4.68 -0.39 5.80
N MET A 41 4.69 0.27 4.64
CA MET A 41 5.90 0.58 3.89
C MET A 41 5.87 2.03 3.43
N ILE A 42 7.03 2.66 3.42
CA ILE A 42 7.20 4.00 2.83
C ILE A 42 7.40 3.81 1.32
N PHE A 43 6.80 4.71 0.53
CA PHE A 43 7.15 4.84 -0.88
C PHE A 43 7.72 6.24 -1.18
N LYS A 44 8.58 6.29 -2.19
CA LYS A 44 9.37 7.45 -2.59
C LYS A 44 9.22 7.68 -4.09
N SER A 45 8.95 8.92 -4.48
CA SER A 45 9.13 9.41 -5.85
C SER A 45 10.40 10.26 -5.91
N ASP A 46 11.21 10.12 -6.96
CA ASP A 46 12.45 10.90 -7.15
C ASP A 46 13.39 10.91 -5.92
N GLY A 47 13.45 9.78 -5.19
CA GLY A 47 14.28 9.62 -4.00
C GLY A 47 13.81 10.38 -2.75
N LYS A 48 12.70 11.12 -2.83
CA LYS A 48 12.07 11.78 -1.68
C LYS A 48 10.95 10.91 -1.14
N LYS A 49 10.82 10.85 0.19
CA LYS A 49 9.61 10.29 0.81
C LYS A 49 8.42 11.02 0.22
N ASP A 50 7.46 10.27 -0.29
CA ASP A 50 6.25 10.82 -0.89
C ASP A 50 4.99 10.37 -0.13
N GLY A 51 5.04 9.15 0.43
CA GLY A 51 3.95 8.68 1.26
C GLY A 51 4.23 7.39 2.02
N THR A 52 3.17 6.80 2.54
CA THR A 52 3.19 5.54 3.29
C THR A 52 1.96 4.73 2.94
N ILE A 53 2.15 3.44 2.65
CA ILE A 53 1.09 2.46 2.47
C ILE A 53 0.97 1.69 3.77
N ILE A 54 -0.24 1.59 4.31
CA ILE A 54 -0.56 0.93 5.56
C ILE A 54 -1.60 -0.14 5.26
N VAL A 55 -1.36 -1.37 5.70
CA VAL A 55 -2.30 -2.48 5.59
C VAL A 55 -2.69 -2.91 7.00
N GLY A 56 -3.99 -3.05 7.22
CA GLY A 56 -4.55 -3.42 8.52
C GLY A 56 -5.88 -4.12 8.40
N GLU A 57 -6.44 -4.47 9.57
CA GLU A 57 -7.80 -4.96 9.68
C GLU A 57 -8.74 -3.82 10.13
N ASP A 58 -9.80 -3.58 9.36
CA ASP A 58 -10.93 -2.74 9.78
C ASP A 58 -12.22 -3.57 9.72
N LYS A 59 -12.90 -3.74 10.87
CA LYS A 59 -14.18 -4.46 11.03
C LYS A 59 -14.22 -5.84 10.36
N GLY A 60 -13.13 -6.61 10.45
CA GLY A 60 -13.04 -7.96 9.86
C GLY A 60 -12.73 -7.98 8.37
N LYS A 61 -12.33 -6.85 7.78
CA LYS A 61 -11.87 -6.71 6.39
C LYS A 61 -10.44 -6.20 6.37
N ILE A 62 -9.74 -6.44 5.28
CA ILE A 62 -8.40 -5.90 5.09
C ILE A 62 -8.53 -4.51 4.47
N ALA A 63 -8.05 -3.49 5.18
CA ALA A 63 -7.97 -2.12 4.70
C ALA A 63 -6.53 -1.82 4.26
N VAL A 64 -6.40 -1.08 3.15
CA VAL A 64 -5.14 -0.55 2.66
C VAL A 64 -5.28 0.96 2.54
N ASP A 65 -4.56 1.69 3.37
CA ASP A 65 -4.54 3.15 3.38
C ASP A 65 -3.24 3.66 2.79
N ILE A 66 -3.34 4.58 1.84
CA ILE A 66 -2.21 5.26 1.22
C ILE A 66 -2.25 6.71 1.68
N SER A 67 -1.28 7.10 2.48
CA SER A 67 -1.10 8.49 2.92
C SER A 67 0.00 9.13 2.08
N VAL A 68 -0.35 10.19 1.36
CA VAL A 68 0.61 11.07 0.65
C VAL A 68 0.95 12.25 1.56
N ILE A 69 2.14 12.84 1.43
CA ILE A 69 2.64 13.93 2.30
C ILE A 69 1.72 15.16 2.37
N ASP A 70 0.92 15.42 1.34
CA ASP A 70 -0.04 16.53 1.30
C ASP A 70 -1.37 16.25 2.05
N ASN A 71 -1.35 15.32 3.01
CA ASN A 71 -2.52 14.85 3.78
C ASN A 71 -3.64 14.23 2.94
N VAL A 72 -3.36 13.84 1.70
CA VAL A 72 -4.28 13.05 0.89
C VAL A 72 -4.21 11.61 1.36
N VAL A 73 -5.35 11.09 1.83
CA VAL A 73 -5.50 9.68 2.20
C VAL A 73 -6.41 9.00 1.19
N ARG A 74 -5.90 7.93 0.59
CA ARG A 74 -6.68 7.04 -0.28
C ARG A 74 -6.81 5.67 0.37
N SER A 75 -8.04 5.21 0.55
CA SER A 75 -8.31 3.92 1.19
C SER A 75 -8.88 2.91 0.19
N PHE A 76 -8.47 1.66 0.34
CA PHE A 76 -8.98 0.50 -0.40
C PHE A 76 -9.39 -0.58 0.60
N ILE A 77 -10.44 -1.32 0.27
CA ILE A 77 -10.87 -2.48 1.05
C ILE A 77 -10.68 -3.71 0.18
N LEU A 78 -9.89 -4.67 0.66
CA LEU A 78 -9.67 -5.95 0.00
C LEU A 78 -10.65 -7.00 0.53
N GLY A 79 -11.14 -7.86 -0.36
CA GLY A 79 -11.95 -9.02 0.00
C GLY A 79 -11.17 -10.11 0.74
N GLY A 80 -9.82 -10.03 0.75
CA GLY A 80 -8.91 -10.91 1.46
C GLY A 80 -7.50 -10.84 0.87
N LYS A 81 -6.59 -11.67 1.39
CA LYS A 81 -5.17 -11.67 0.97
C LYS A 81 -4.90 -12.02 -0.50
N GLY A 82 -5.84 -12.72 -1.12
CA GLY A 82 -5.77 -13.15 -2.52
C GLY A 82 -6.55 -12.26 -3.47
N ASP A 83 -6.99 -11.08 -3.02
CA ASP A 83 -7.78 -10.15 -3.84
C ASP A 83 -6.91 -9.48 -4.92
N LYS A 84 -6.73 -10.19 -6.02
CA LYS A 84 -5.91 -9.76 -7.16
C LYS A 84 -6.44 -8.48 -7.80
N GLU A 85 -7.76 -8.31 -7.87
CA GLU A 85 -8.38 -7.11 -8.47
C GLU A 85 -8.21 -5.91 -7.54
N GLY A 86 -8.40 -6.07 -6.23
CA GLY A 86 -8.12 -5.02 -5.26
C GLY A 86 -6.66 -4.54 -5.31
N ILE A 87 -5.71 -5.47 -5.35
CA ILE A 87 -4.28 -5.16 -5.50
C ILE A 87 -3.99 -4.48 -6.85
N LYS A 88 -4.61 -4.94 -7.94
CA LYS A 88 -4.48 -4.31 -9.26
C LYS A 88 -5.01 -2.87 -9.25
N ASN A 89 -6.13 -2.60 -8.59
CA ASN A 89 -6.69 -1.25 -8.47
C ASN A 89 -5.77 -0.32 -7.69
N ILE A 90 -5.10 -0.81 -6.65
CA ILE A 90 -4.07 -0.06 -5.92
C ILE A 90 -2.91 0.29 -6.88
N ALA A 91 -2.40 -0.69 -7.63
CA ALA A 91 -1.31 -0.46 -8.58
C ALA A 91 -1.70 0.52 -9.71
N LEU A 92 -2.94 0.44 -10.21
CA LEU A 92 -3.47 1.39 -11.19
C LEU A 92 -3.52 2.81 -10.64
N TRP A 93 -3.87 2.99 -9.37
CA TRP A 93 -3.81 4.31 -8.73
C TRP A 93 -2.37 4.86 -8.71
N PHE A 94 -1.37 4.04 -8.35
CA PHE A 94 0.04 4.46 -8.44
C PHE A 94 0.43 4.81 -9.88
N GLN A 95 0.02 4.00 -10.84
CA GLN A 95 0.26 4.26 -12.24
C GLN A 95 -0.34 5.62 -12.67
N GLU A 96 -1.59 5.92 -12.32
CA GLU A 96 -2.25 7.18 -12.70
C GLU A 96 -1.59 8.41 -12.06
N ASN A 97 -1.07 8.28 -10.84
CA ASN A 97 -0.53 9.41 -10.08
C ASN A 97 1.00 9.61 -10.25
N TYR A 98 1.75 8.55 -10.57
CA TYR A 98 3.23 8.59 -10.63
C TYR A 98 3.82 8.26 -12.00
N ARG A 99 3.06 7.68 -12.94
CA ARG A 99 3.57 7.40 -14.31
C ARG A 99 3.83 8.68 -15.12
N LEU A 100 3.28 9.83 -14.72
CA LEU A 100 3.30 11.07 -15.49
C LEU A 100 4.54 11.94 -15.27
N GLU A 101 5.40 11.66 -14.28
CA GLU A 101 6.62 12.47 -14.08
C GLU A 101 7.73 12.19 -15.11
N GLU A 102 7.68 11.07 -15.84
CA GLU A 102 8.63 10.79 -16.95
C GLU A 102 8.24 11.43 -18.29
N SER A 103 6.97 11.80 -18.51
CA SER A 103 6.53 12.35 -19.81
C SER A 103 6.62 13.88 -19.93
N LEU A 104 7.01 14.56 -18.85
CA LEU A 104 7.12 16.03 -18.77
C LEU A 104 8.55 16.52 -18.51
N ARG A 105 9.53 15.61 -18.44
CA ARG A 105 10.98 15.90 -18.45
C ARG A 105 11.56 15.63 -19.84
#